data_AF-A0A8X6KVT1-F1
#
_entry.id   AF-A0A8X6KVT1-F1
#
_cell.length_a   1.000
_cell.length_b   1.000
_cell.length_c   1.000
_cell.angle_alpha   90.00
_cell.angle_beta   90.00
_cell.angle_gamma   90.00
#
_symmetry.space_group_name_H-M   'P 1'
#
loop_
_entity.id
_entity.type
_entity.pdbx_description
1 polymer ?
#
loop_
_entity_poly.entity_id
_entity_poly.type
_entity_poly.pdbx_seq_one_letter_code
_entity_poly.pdbx_strand_id
1 'polypeptide(L)'
;VVQPSFQAACRALGLLEDDTHWNSTLEEASISESPNKILELFAIILVFCQVGDPIKLWEKHRDSLAEDVKKQFEAEQVNIDLYLDIIYNQCLILLEDIVISMSGKALLQFGFLSPSREAGFAISNHHYRKELGYDTVHLSKIVAENVPKLNQEQKEIYDKILNSITSNSGDGNIKEVEGGINIP
;
A
#
# COMPACT_ATOMS: atom_id res chain seq x y z
N VAL A 1 39.12 -17.14 -13.30
CA VAL A 1 38.22 -16.12 -12.73
C VAL A 1 37.98 -16.49 -11.28
N VAL A 2 38.36 -15.65 -10.32
CA VAL A 2 38.03 -15.86 -8.89
C VAL A 2 36.63 -15.29 -8.66
N GLN A 3 35.71 -16.11 -8.16
CA GLN A 3 34.33 -15.68 -7.87
C GLN A 3 34.19 -15.33 -6.38
N PRO A 4 33.39 -14.31 -6.02
CA PRO A 4 33.33 -13.76 -4.66
C PRO A 4 32.65 -14.69 -3.64
N SER A 5 31.89 -15.69 -4.11
CA SER A 5 31.24 -16.68 -3.26
C SER A 5 31.15 -18.04 -3.95
N PHE A 6 30.94 -19.10 -3.16
CA PHE A 6 30.71 -20.44 -3.69
C PHE A 6 29.50 -20.49 -4.63
N GLN A 7 28.40 -19.81 -4.28
CA GLN A 7 27.22 -19.71 -5.13
C GLN A 7 27.51 -18.99 -6.46
N ALA A 8 28.31 -17.91 -6.44
CA ALA A 8 28.70 -17.21 -7.66
C ALA A 8 29.59 -18.09 -8.57
N ALA A 9 30.44 -18.93 -7.97
CA ALA A 9 31.20 -19.96 -8.70
C ALA A 9 30.28 -21.01 -9.32
N CYS A 10 29.33 -21.55 -8.55
CA CYS A 10 28.35 -22.51 -9.05
C CYS A 10 27.49 -21.92 -10.18
N ARG A 11 27.07 -20.67 -10.07
CA ARG A 11 26.33 -19.95 -11.13
C ARG A 11 27.16 -19.80 -12.40
N ALA A 12 28.41 -19.36 -12.28
CA ALA A 12 29.32 -19.21 -13.43
C ALA A 12 29.65 -20.54 -14.12
N LEU A 13 29.56 -21.66 -13.38
CA LEU A 13 29.75 -23.01 -13.88
C LEU A 13 28.46 -23.66 -14.40
N GLY A 14 27.32 -22.96 -14.34
CA GLY A 14 26.02 -23.51 -14.75
C GLY A 14 25.54 -24.68 -13.88
N LEU A 15 26.00 -24.74 -12.61
CA LEU A 15 25.67 -25.81 -11.66
C LEU A 15 24.41 -25.52 -10.84
N LEU A 16 23.89 -24.29 -10.90
CA LEU A 16 22.61 -23.94 -10.30
C LEU A 16 21.50 -24.27 -11.30
N GLU A 17 20.41 -24.82 -10.78
CA GLU A 17 19.21 -25.11 -11.56
C GLU A 17 18.65 -23.82 -12.17
N ASP A 18 18.06 -23.92 -13.36
CA ASP A 18 17.45 -22.76 -14.01
C ASP A 18 16.25 -22.30 -13.19
N ASP A 19 16.13 -20.99 -12.94
CA ASP A 19 15.04 -20.40 -12.14
C ASP A 19 13.66 -20.52 -12.85
N THR A 20 13.58 -21.28 -13.96
CA THR A 20 12.36 -21.56 -14.72
C THR A 20 11.28 -22.20 -13.88
N HIS A 21 11.64 -23.12 -12.97
CA HIS A 21 10.67 -23.70 -12.04
C HIS A 21 10.02 -22.62 -11.15
N TRP A 22 10.82 -21.73 -10.55
CA TRP A 22 10.31 -20.65 -9.70
C TRP A 22 9.44 -19.67 -10.48
N ASN A 23 9.78 -19.44 -11.75
CA ASN A 23 8.96 -18.65 -12.65
C ASN A 23 7.57 -19.24 -12.85
N SER A 24 7.49 -20.52 -13.20
CA SER A 24 6.20 -21.20 -13.39
C SER A 24 5.39 -21.24 -12.08
N THR A 25 6.05 -21.51 -10.96
CA THR A 25 5.38 -21.54 -9.65
C THR A 25 4.78 -20.19 -9.26
N LEU A 26 5.51 -19.08 -9.47
CA LEU A 26 5.00 -17.74 -9.17
C LEU A 26 3.90 -17.30 -10.16
N GLU A 27 3.99 -17.73 -11.42
CA GLU A 27 2.97 -17.47 -12.44
C GLU A 27 1.67 -18.24 -12.18
N GLU A 28 1.76 -19.48 -11.69
CA GLU A 28 0.59 -20.24 -11.25
C GLU A 28 -0.04 -19.63 -9.98
N ALA A 29 0.79 -19.22 -9.02
CA ALA A 29 0.34 -18.57 -7.81
C ALA A 29 -0.35 -17.22 -8.10
N SER A 30 0.14 -16.44 -9.08
CA SER A 30 -0.49 -15.16 -9.45
C SER A 30 -1.89 -15.28 -10.03
N ILE A 31 -2.26 -16.46 -10.53
CA ILE A 31 -3.60 -16.74 -11.05
C ILE A 31 -4.52 -17.27 -9.94
N SER A 32 -3.98 -17.96 -8.95
CA SER A 32 -4.76 -18.78 -8.01
C SER A 32 -4.80 -18.23 -6.57
N GLU A 33 -3.84 -17.39 -6.19
CA GLU A 33 -3.64 -16.96 -4.81
C GLU A 33 -3.75 -15.45 -4.64
N SER A 34 -3.89 -15.01 -3.39
CA SER A 34 -3.88 -13.57 -3.08
C SER A 34 -2.45 -12.99 -3.11
N PRO A 35 -2.25 -11.70 -3.43
CA PRO A 35 -0.92 -11.09 -3.53
C PRO A 35 -0.05 -11.27 -2.27
N ASN A 36 -0.65 -11.18 -1.08
CA ASN A 36 0.03 -11.48 0.18
C ASN A 36 0.59 -12.92 0.24
N LYS A 37 -0.15 -13.91 -0.27
CA LYS A 37 0.29 -15.32 -0.31
C LYS A 37 1.43 -15.52 -1.30
N ILE A 38 1.39 -14.81 -2.43
CA ILE A 38 2.47 -14.83 -3.42
C ILE A 38 3.73 -14.18 -2.85
N LEU A 39 3.59 -13.10 -2.05
CA LEU A 39 4.71 -12.49 -1.32
C LEU A 39 5.34 -13.43 -0.29
N GLU A 40 4.54 -14.15 0.49
CA GLU A 40 5.02 -15.19 1.41
C GLU A 40 5.77 -16.30 0.65
N LEU A 41 5.21 -16.76 -0.47
CA LEU A 41 5.84 -17.76 -1.34
C LEU A 41 7.18 -17.27 -1.89
N PHE A 42 7.24 -16.02 -2.34
CA PHE A 42 8.48 -15.40 -2.81
C PHE A 42 9.54 -15.36 -1.69
N ALA A 43 9.16 -15.02 -0.46
CA ALA A 43 10.05 -15.05 0.70
C ALA A 43 10.59 -16.46 1.01
N ILE A 44 9.73 -17.49 0.93
CA ILE A 44 10.14 -18.89 1.08
C ILE A 44 11.18 -19.27 0.02
N ILE A 45 10.91 -18.93 -1.24
CA ILE A 45 11.81 -19.19 -2.37
C ILE A 45 13.17 -18.51 -2.13
N LEU A 46 13.17 -17.24 -1.73
CA LEU A 46 14.40 -16.51 -1.41
C LEU A 46 15.22 -17.18 -0.30
N VAL A 47 14.56 -17.54 0.82
CA VAL A 47 15.24 -18.02 2.02
C VAL A 47 15.76 -19.45 1.87
N PHE A 48 14.99 -20.33 1.24
CA PHE A 48 15.25 -21.77 1.29
C PHE A 48 15.69 -22.39 -0.05
N CYS A 49 15.38 -21.77 -1.19
CA CYS A 49 15.50 -22.43 -2.49
C CYS A 49 16.78 -22.08 -3.27
N GLN A 50 17.74 -21.38 -2.67
CA GLN A 50 19.03 -21.01 -3.28
C GLN A 50 18.89 -20.45 -4.71
N VAL A 51 17.98 -19.49 -4.87
CA VAL A 51 17.63 -18.89 -6.17
C VAL A 51 18.87 -18.45 -6.94
N GLY A 52 18.88 -18.78 -8.24
CA GLY A 52 19.90 -18.40 -9.19
C GLY A 52 20.05 -16.90 -9.23
N ASP A 53 19.05 -16.14 -9.63
CA ASP A 53 19.06 -14.66 -9.65
C ASP A 53 17.80 -14.07 -8.98
N PRO A 54 17.85 -13.82 -7.66
CA PRO A 54 16.74 -13.23 -6.89
C PRO A 54 16.20 -11.92 -7.46
N ILE A 55 17.08 -11.07 -7.99
CA ILE A 55 16.72 -9.74 -8.47
C ILE A 55 15.99 -9.86 -9.81
N LYS A 56 16.50 -10.70 -10.71
CA LYS A 56 15.82 -10.97 -11.98
C LYS A 56 14.44 -11.61 -11.76
N LEU A 57 14.32 -12.50 -10.77
CA LEU A 57 13.04 -13.12 -10.41
C LEU A 57 12.06 -12.07 -9.85
N TRP A 58 12.53 -11.20 -8.95
CA TRP A 58 11.74 -10.06 -8.46
C TRP A 58 11.26 -9.16 -9.58
N GLU A 59 12.15 -8.68 -10.45
CA GLU A 59 11.80 -7.74 -11.53
C GLU A 59 10.71 -8.28 -12.46
N LYS A 60 10.67 -9.59 -12.67
CA LYS A 60 9.65 -10.23 -13.50
C LYS A 60 8.28 -10.34 -12.80
N HIS A 61 8.26 -10.54 -11.48
CA HIS A 61 7.03 -10.84 -10.72
C HIS A 61 6.57 -9.70 -9.80
N ARG A 62 7.35 -8.61 -9.67
CA ARG A 62 7.06 -7.48 -8.77
C ARG A 62 5.70 -6.83 -9.02
N ASP A 63 5.19 -6.90 -10.24
CA ASP A 63 3.88 -6.35 -10.59
C ASP A 63 2.75 -7.10 -9.89
N SER A 64 2.80 -8.43 -9.90
CA SER A 64 1.86 -9.30 -9.20
C SER A 64 2.07 -9.26 -7.69
N LEU A 65 3.33 -9.23 -7.23
CA LEU A 65 3.65 -9.13 -5.81
C LEU A 65 3.18 -7.81 -5.18
N ALA A 66 3.24 -6.71 -5.93
CA ALA A 66 2.83 -5.39 -5.46
C ALA A 66 1.35 -5.06 -5.76
N GLU A 67 0.56 -6.01 -6.26
CA GLU A 67 -0.82 -5.77 -6.71
C GLU A 67 -1.70 -5.18 -5.60
N ASP A 68 -1.63 -5.72 -4.38
CA ASP A 68 -2.40 -5.19 -3.24
C ASP A 68 -1.98 -3.77 -2.87
N VAL A 69 -0.68 -3.45 -2.96
CA VAL A 69 -0.18 -2.10 -2.74
C VAL A 69 -0.67 -1.18 -3.85
N LYS A 70 -0.62 -1.58 -5.12
CA LYS A 70 -1.16 -0.81 -6.25
C LYS A 70 -2.65 -0.48 -6.05
N LYS A 71 -3.45 -1.47 -5.66
CA LYS A 71 -4.89 -1.30 -5.39
C LYS A 71 -5.17 -0.28 -4.29
N GLN A 72 -4.32 -0.21 -3.26
CA GLN A 72 -4.44 0.82 -2.21
C GLN A 72 -4.26 2.22 -2.79
N PHE A 73 -3.25 2.42 -3.66
CA PHE A 73 -3.01 3.71 -4.31
C PHE A 73 -4.07 4.07 -5.37
N GLU A 74 -4.63 3.07 -6.06
CA GLU A 74 -5.76 3.24 -6.98
C GLU A 74 -7.02 3.73 -6.27
N ALA A 75 -7.36 3.11 -5.13
CA ALA A 75 -8.48 3.53 -4.29
C ALA A 75 -8.33 4.99 -3.83
N GLU A 76 -7.10 5.48 -3.75
CA GLU A 76 -6.79 6.86 -3.39
C GLU A 76 -6.89 7.85 -4.56
N GLN A 77 -7.26 7.41 -5.77
CA GLN A 77 -7.28 8.21 -7.02
C GLN A 77 -5.93 8.85 -7.37
N VAL A 78 -4.83 8.17 -7.00
CA VAL A 78 -3.48 8.61 -7.34
C VAL A 78 -3.11 8.07 -8.73
N ASN A 79 -2.38 8.87 -9.51
CA ASN A 79 -1.79 8.37 -10.75
C ASN A 79 -0.66 7.39 -10.42
N ILE A 80 -0.95 6.08 -10.54
CA ILE A 80 -0.05 4.98 -10.19
C ILE A 80 1.31 5.09 -10.86
N ASP A 81 1.35 5.50 -12.14
CA ASP A 81 2.58 5.53 -12.95
C ASP A 81 3.63 6.47 -12.34
N LEU A 82 3.19 7.54 -11.65
CA LEU A 82 4.07 8.48 -10.96
C LEU A 82 4.60 7.95 -9.63
N TYR A 83 4.03 6.87 -9.11
CA TYR A 83 4.30 6.32 -7.77
C TYR A 83 4.79 4.86 -7.80
N LEU A 84 5.08 4.29 -8.97
CA LEU A 84 5.54 2.90 -9.11
C LEU A 84 6.77 2.60 -8.24
N ASP A 85 7.75 3.51 -8.19
CA ASP A 85 8.94 3.34 -7.35
C ASP A 85 8.59 3.26 -5.86
N ILE A 86 7.62 4.07 -5.42
CA ILE A 86 7.13 4.09 -4.04
C ILE A 86 6.36 2.81 -3.72
N ILE A 87 5.52 2.36 -4.64
CA ILE A 87 4.74 1.12 -4.54
C ILE A 87 5.66 -0.09 -4.44
N TYR A 88 6.66 -0.21 -5.31
CA TYR A 88 7.62 -1.31 -5.25
C TYR A 88 8.48 -1.25 -3.99
N ASN A 89 8.89 -0.06 -3.56
CA ASN A 89 9.60 0.09 -2.28
C ASN A 89 8.73 -0.37 -1.10
N GLN A 90 7.45 0.00 -1.07
CA GLN A 90 6.52 -0.45 -0.02
C GLN A 90 6.35 -1.98 -0.04
N CYS A 91 6.25 -2.58 -1.22
CA CYS A 91 6.21 -4.03 -1.39
C CYS A 91 7.51 -4.70 -0.89
N LEU A 92 8.67 -4.11 -1.17
CA LEU A 92 9.96 -4.57 -0.65
C LEU A 92 10.08 -4.47 0.88
N ILE A 93 9.47 -3.46 1.52
CA ILE A 93 9.42 -3.37 2.99
C ILE A 93 8.64 -4.56 3.56
N LEU A 94 7.46 -4.84 3.00
CA LEU A 94 6.63 -5.98 3.42
C LEU A 94 7.39 -7.30 3.25
N LEU A 95 8.05 -7.47 2.10
CA LEU A 95 8.88 -8.63 1.84
C LEU A 95 10.03 -8.75 2.85
N GLU A 96 10.70 -7.64 3.18
CA GLU A 96 11.79 -7.62 4.15
C GLU A 96 11.31 -8.06 5.54
N ASP A 97 10.17 -7.56 5.98
CA ASP A 97 9.60 -7.94 7.27
C ASP A 97 9.30 -9.45 7.33
N ILE A 98 8.76 -10.03 6.24
CA ILE A 98 8.54 -11.49 6.13
C ILE A 98 9.88 -12.23 6.17
N VAL A 99 10.87 -11.85 5.36
CA VAL A 99 12.17 -12.52 5.29
C VAL A 99 12.92 -12.46 6.62
N ILE A 100 12.89 -11.32 7.31
CA ILE A 100 13.47 -11.16 8.65
C ILE A 100 12.76 -12.07 9.64
N SER A 101 11.41 -12.12 9.62
CA SER A 101 10.65 -12.98 10.53
C SER A 101 10.98 -14.47 10.36
N MET A 102 11.27 -14.89 9.12
CA MET A 102 11.53 -16.30 8.78
C MET A 102 12.98 -16.72 9.01
N SER A 103 13.94 -15.84 8.72
CA SER A 103 15.37 -16.21 8.63
C SER A 103 16.29 -15.37 9.51
N GLY A 104 15.80 -14.25 10.06
CA GLY A 104 16.61 -13.25 10.77
C GLY A 104 17.56 -12.46 9.86
N LYS A 105 17.50 -12.67 8.54
CA LYS A 105 18.38 -12.03 7.56
C LYS A 105 17.68 -10.84 6.91
N ALA A 106 18.44 -9.79 6.63
CA ALA A 106 17.96 -8.66 5.82
C ALA A 106 17.93 -9.01 4.33
N LEU A 107 17.07 -8.35 3.56
CA LEU A 107 16.99 -8.52 2.10
C LEU A 107 18.32 -8.24 1.38
N LEU A 108 19.15 -7.38 1.96
CA LEU A 108 20.50 -7.09 1.46
C LEU A 108 21.38 -8.33 1.31
N GLN A 109 21.19 -9.36 2.15
CA GLN A 109 21.94 -10.62 2.04
C GLN A 109 21.55 -11.45 0.80
N PHE A 110 20.42 -11.15 0.19
CA PHE A 110 19.93 -11.79 -1.04
C PHE A 110 20.22 -10.94 -2.29
N GLY A 111 21.01 -9.86 -2.15
CA GLY A 111 21.44 -9.00 -3.25
C GLY A 111 20.53 -7.81 -3.54
N PHE A 112 19.47 -7.61 -2.75
CA PHE A 112 18.58 -6.45 -2.87
C PHE A 112 19.22 -5.20 -2.26
N LEU A 113 18.80 -4.03 -2.75
CA LEU A 113 19.03 -2.79 -2.01
C LEU A 113 18.08 -2.77 -0.80
N SER A 114 18.56 -2.27 0.33
CA SER A 114 17.69 -2.08 1.50
C SER A 114 16.55 -1.13 1.13
N PRO A 115 15.28 -1.52 1.36
CA PRO A 115 14.15 -0.65 1.09
C PRO A 115 14.21 0.58 1.99
N SER A 116 13.84 1.74 1.44
CA SER A 116 13.79 2.99 2.20
C SER A 116 12.50 3.02 3.03
N ARG A 117 12.63 2.87 4.35
CA ARG A 117 11.50 3.03 5.28
C ARG A 117 11.11 4.50 5.43
N GLU A 118 11.98 5.43 5.01
CA GLU A 118 11.67 6.86 5.01
C GLU A 118 10.70 7.26 3.89
N ALA A 119 10.60 6.49 2.80
CA ALA A 119 9.65 6.74 1.72
C ALA A 119 8.18 6.78 2.20
N GLY A 120 7.87 6.08 3.30
CA GLY A 120 6.56 6.13 3.96
C GLY A 120 6.14 7.54 4.41
N PHE A 121 7.09 8.42 4.77
CA PHE A 121 6.79 9.81 5.17
C PHE A 121 6.26 10.65 4.00
N ALA A 122 6.68 10.36 2.76
CA ALA A 122 6.14 11.04 1.59
C ALA A 122 4.66 10.69 1.37
N ILE A 123 4.27 9.45 1.67
CA ILE A 123 2.89 8.94 1.60
C ILE A 123 2.03 9.56 2.72
N SER A 124 2.51 9.59 3.97
CA SER A 124 1.79 10.22 5.08
C SER A 124 1.53 11.71 4.83
N ASN A 125 2.49 12.42 4.21
CA ASN A 125 2.30 13.80 3.80
C ASN A 125 1.26 13.95 2.67
N HIS A 126 1.15 12.97 1.77
CA HIS A 126 0.09 12.94 0.76
C HIS A 126 -1.29 12.70 1.39
N HIS A 127 -1.43 11.71 2.26
CA HIS A 127 -2.67 11.43 3.01
C HIS A 127 -3.12 12.65 3.81
N TYR A 128 -2.21 13.28 4.53
CA TYR A 128 -2.47 14.51 5.27
C TYR A 128 -2.95 15.66 4.36
N ARG A 129 -2.32 15.83 3.19
CA ARG A 129 -2.72 16.87 2.22
C ARG A 129 -4.06 16.58 1.55
N LYS A 130 -4.43 15.30 1.38
CA LYS A 130 -5.73 14.87 0.84
C LYS A 130 -6.86 15.11 1.83
N GLU A 131 -6.68 14.80 3.11
CA GLU A 131 -7.64 15.14 4.17
C GLU A 131 -7.86 16.66 4.29
N LEU A 132 -6.87 17.47 3.92
CA LEU A 132 -7.00 18.94 3.88
C LEU A 132 -7.48 19.48 2.53
N GLY A 133 -7.61 18.63 1.51
CA GLY A 133 -7.86 19.00 0.12
C GLY A 133 -9.34 19.04 -0.27
N TYR A 134 -10.26 19.32 0.67
CA TYR A 134 -11.67 19.45 0.34
C TYR A 134 -11.91 20.56 -0.69
N ASP A 135 -12.75 20.29 -1.70
CA ASP A 135 -13.20 21.32 -2.63
C ASP A 135 -14.17 22.28 -1.90
N THR A 136 -13.58 23.30 -1.28
CA THR A 136 -14.30 24.32 -0.52
C THR A 136 -15.33 25.08 -1.36
N VAL A 137 -15.09 25.19 -2.68
CA VAL A 137 -16.02 25.86 -3.60
C VAL A 137 -17.25 24.98 -3.85
N HIS A 138 -17.04 23.69 -4.11
CA HIS A 138 -18.14 22.74 -4.27
C HIS A 138 -18.96 22.58 -2.99
N LEU A 139 -18.30 22.41 -1.84
CA LEU A 139 -18.95 22.31 -0.54
C LEU A 139 -19.73 23.58 -0.18
N SER A 140 -19.17 24.77 -0.46
CA SER A 140 -19.88 26.04 -0.26
C SER A 140 -21.14 26.12 -1.13
N LYS A 141 -21.11 25.57 -2.35
CA LYS A 141 -22.27 25.55 -3.24
C LYS A 141 -23.36 24.62 -2.71
N ILE A 142 -22.99 23.42 -2.25
CA ILE A 142 -23.93 22.47 -1.62
C ILE A 142 -24.61 23.11 -0.41
N VAL A 143 -23.85 23.81 0.44
CA VAL A 143 -24.40 24.52 1.61
C VAL A 143 -25.39 25.61 1.17
N ALA A 144 -25.01 26.44 0.20
CA ALA A 144 -25.88 27.51 -0.30
C ALA A 144 -27.20 26.98 -0.92
N GLU A 145 -27.17 25.81 -1.57
CA GLU A 145 -28.34 25.20 -2.18
C GLU A 145 -29.26 24.48 -1.19
N ASN A 146 -28.69 23.89 -0.13
CA ASN A 146 -29.44 23.00 0.78
C ASN A 146 -29.86 23.67 2.08
N VAL A 147 -29.12 24.66 2.59
CA VAL A 147 -29.52 25.40 3.81
C VAL A 147 -30.91 26.06 3.67
N PRO A 148 -31.28 26.66 2.51
CA PRO A 148 -32.62 27.22 2.34
C PRO A 148 -33.75 26.17 2.29
N LYS A 149 -33.43 24.89 2.04
CA LYS A 149 -34.40 23.79 1.95
C LYS A 149 -34.69 23.14 3.31
N LEU A 150 -33.94 23.50 4.35
CA LEU A 150 -34.10 22.93 5.69
C LEU A 150 -35.42 23.40 6.32
N ASN A 151 -36.08 22.47 7.00
CA ASN A 151 -37.19 22.84 7.89
C ASN A 151 -36.66 23.48 9.19
N GLN A 152 -37.56 24.03 10.00
CA GLN A 152 -37.21 24.77 11.20
C GLN A 152 -36.35 23.96 12.19
N GLU A 153 -36.72 22.70 12.46
CA GLU A 153 -35.99 21.83 13.38
C GLU A 153 -34.60 21.45 12.85
N GLN A 154 -34.49 21.15 11.55
CA GLN A 154 -33.20 20.83 10.90
C GLN A 154 -32.27 22.05 10.88
N LYS A 155 -32.82 23.24 10.65
CA LYS A 155 -32.06 24.49 10.65
C LYS A 155 -31.54 24.83 12.04
N GLU A 156 -32.35 24.64 13.08
CA GLU A 156 -31.93 24.84 14.47
C GLU A 156 -30.77 23.91 14.86
N ILE A 157 -30.80 22.65 14.43
CA ILE A 157 -29.69 21.70 14.65
C ILE A 157 -28.44 22.12 13.87
N TYR A 158 -28.60 22.48 12.59
CA TYR A 158 -27.50 22.93 11.73
C TYR A 158 -26.79 24.16 12.32
N ASP A 159 -27.54 25.19 12.72
CA ASP A 159 -27.00 26.42 13.30
C ASP A 159 -26.31 26.14 14.64
N LYS A 160 -26.84 25.21 15.45
CA LYS A 160 -26.21 24.80 16.72
C LYS A 160 -24.86 24.12 16.51
N ILE A 161 -24.75 23.25 15.51
CA ILE A 161 -23.49 22.57 15.14
C ILE A 161 -22.49 23.59 14.57
N LEU A 162 -22.92 24.47 13.67
CA LEU A 162 -22.05 25.49 13.09
C LEU A 162 -21.51 26.46 14.15
N ASN A 163 -22.36 26.86 15.09
CA ASN A 163 -21.97 27.71 16.22
C ASN A 163 -21.00 26.99 17.17
N SER A 164 -21.16 25.69 17.43
CA SER A 164 -20.21 24.96 18.30
C SER A 164 -18.81 24.85 17.68
N ILE A 165 -18.75 24.63 16.36
CA ILE A 165 -17.50 24.54 15.60
C ILE A 165 -16.78 25.91 15.56
N THR A 166 -17.53 27.00 15.31
CA THR A 166 -16.95 28.35 15.20
C THR A 166 -16.57 28.98 16.54
N SER A 167 -17.20 28.55 17.64
CA SER A 167 -16.95 29.09 18.99
C SER A 167 -15.72 28.46 19.69
N ASN A 168 -15.05 27.47 19.08
CA ASN A 168 -13.89 26.76 19.62
C ASN A 168 -14.07 26.26 21.08
N SER A 169 -15.29 25.92 21.50
CA SER A 169 -15.54 25.24 22.76
C SER A 169 -15.67 23.75 22.48
N GLY A 170 -14.54 23.05 22.53
CA GLY A 170 -14.46 21.60 22.32
C GLY A 170 -15.16 20.81 23.42
N ASP A 171 -16.50 20.84 23.46
CA ASP A 171 -17.30 19.89 24.23
C ASP A 171 -17.96 18.90 23.25
N GLY A 172 -17.24 17.79 23.04
CA GLY A 172 -17.55 16.72 22.09
C GLY A 172 -18.74 15.85 22.52
N ASN A 173 -19.91 16.45 22.70
CA ASN A 173 -21.16 15.73 22.96
C ASN A 173 -22.07 15.77 21.72
N ILE A 174 -21.66 15.11 20.65
CA ILE A 174 -22.57 14.73 19.56
C ILE A 174 -23.28 13.46 20.02
N LYS A 175 -24.44 13.61 20.68
CA LYS A 175 -25.31 12.46 20.93
C LYS A 175 -25.91 12.03 19.60
N GLU A 176 -25.60 10.80 19.22
CA GLU A 176 -26.22 10.06 18.13
C GLU A 176 -27.74 10.14 18.29
N VAL A 177 -28.43 10.79 17.35
CA VAL A 177 -29.89 10.83 17.30
C VAL A 177 -30.31 9.69 16.37
N GLU A 178 -30.79 8.60 16.96
CA GLU A 178 -31.50 7.53 16.24
C GLU A 178 -32.74 8.13 15.56
N GLY A 179 -32.61 8.39 14.27
CA GLY A 179 -33.70 8.87 13.43
C GLY A 179 -33.45 8.42 12.00
N GLY A 180 -33.85 7.18 11.70
CA GLY A 180 -33.72 6.59 10.37
C GLY A 180 -34.28 7.51 9.29
N ILE A 181 -33.42 7.96 8.39
CA ILE A 181 -33.84 8.66 7.19
C ILE A 181 -34.22 7.58 6.17
N ASN A 182 -35.53 7.35 6.05
CA ASN A 182 -36.10 6.63 4.93
C ASN A 182 -36.08 7.57 3.71
N ILE A 183 -35.38 7.17 2.65
CA ILE A 183 -35.26 7.92 1.40
C ILE A 183 -36.16 7.20 0.37
N PRO A 184 -37.13 7.85 -0.29
CA PRO A 184 -37.74 7.30 -1.50
C PRO A 184 -36.79 7.36 -2.70
#